data_AF-A0A0J8B2J3-F1
#
_entry.id   AF-A0A0J8B2J3-F1
#
_cell.length_a   1.000
_cell.length_b   1.000
_cell.length_c   1.000
_cell.angle_alpha   90.00
_cell.angle_beta   90.00
_cell.angle_gamma   90.00
#
_symmetry.space_group_name_H-M   'P 1'
#
loop_
_entity.id
_entity.type
_entity.pdbx_description
1 polymer ?
#
loop_
_entity_poly.entity_id
_entity_poly.type
_entity_poly.pdbx_seq_one_letter_code
_entity_poly.pdbx_strand_id
1 'polypeptide(L)'
;RQSRRLHGAAARRRAHRDRRYGLSVHHAAERQAGRRPVGADVADRQRAGDRERGRSQDEGTVEVLPGEYQIRDSLQHHAGGGSIDREGVHTLIEAVVLVFVVMFLFLQNIRYTIIPDHRGAGGAARHLRDAAAGGYSINMLTMFGMVLAIGILVDDAIVVVENVERIMAEEGLSPKEATRKAMSQITGAIVGITTVLAAVFVPMAFFPGSVGIIYRQFSVTMVAAIGFSALIALSLTPALCATMLKPVKAGHGHAKRGVFGWFNRGLDSTRERYTRTVGWSLKRTGRLM
;
A
#
# COMPACT_ATOMS: atom_id res chain seq x y z
N ARG A 1 25.51 66.99 -7.31
CA ARG A 1 26.06 66.22 -8.47
C ARG A 1 26.62 64.83 -8.11
N GLN A 2 26.74 64.44 -6.82
CA GLN A 2 27.28 63.14 -6.39
C GLN A 2 26.25 62.00 -6.27
N SER A 3 24.96 62.29 -6.01
CA SER A 3 23.93 61.23 -5.86
C SER A 3 23.56 60.52 -7.16
N ARG A 4 23.68 61.19 -8.32
CA ARG A 4 23.39 60.59 -9.64
C ARG A 4 24.42 59.54 -10.07
N ARG A 5 25.63 59.54 -9.50
CA ARG A 5 26.69 58.56 -9.85
C ARG A 5 26.52 57.22 -9.13
N LEU A 6 25.89 57.19 -7.95
CA LEU A 6 25.65 55.97 -7.19
C LEU A 6 24.47 55.14 -7.74
N HIS A 7 23.44 55.79 -8.29
CA HIS A 7 22.32 55.09 -8.94
C HIS A 7 22.72 54.38 -10.24
N GLY A 8 23.68 54.93 -11.00
CA GLY A 8 24.17 54.31 -12.23
C GLY A 8 24.92 52.99 -12.00
N ALA A 9 25.63 52.85 -10.87
CA ALA A 9 26.39 51.64 -10.54
C ALA A 9 25.48 50.49 -10.06
N ALA A 10 24.39 50.79 -9.34
CA ALA A 10 23.41 49.79 -8.91
C ALA A 10 22.58 49.24 -10.08
N ALA A 11 22.23 50.09 -11.05
CA ALA A 11 21.49 49.70 -12.26
C ALA A 11 22.32 48.75 -13.15
N ARG A 12 23.62 49.01 -13.30
CA ARG A 12 24.52 48.15 -14.10
C ARG A 12 24.77 46.77 -13.49
N ARG A 13 24.77 46.65 -12.16
CA ARG A 13 24.89 45.34 -11.48
C ARG A 13 23.63 44.49 -11.57
N ARG A 14 22.43 45.08 -11.62
CA ARG A 14 21.17 44.35 -11.86
C ARG A 14 21.07 43.80 -13.28
N ALA A 15 21.42 44.62 -14.29
CA ALA A 15 21.40 44.20 -15.69
C ALA A 15 22.34 43.01 -15.98
N HIS A 16 23.46 42.91 -15.27
CA HIS A 16 24.39 41.79 -15.41
C HIS A 16 23.93 40.51 -14.71
N ARG A 17 23.06 40.61 -13.70
CA ARG A 17 22.46 39.47 -12.99
C ARG A 17 21.33 38.84 -13.81
N ASP A 18 20.50 39.66 -14.45
CA ASP A 18 19.37 39.20 -15.26
C ASP A 18 19.79 38.46 -16.54
N ARG A 19 20.99 38.76 -17.09
CA ARG A 19 21.58 38.01 -18.20
C ARG A 19 22.12 36.63 -17.82
N ARG A 20 22.43 36.36 -16.54
CA ARG A 20 22.90 35.03 -16.08
C ARG A 20 21.77 34.05 -15.78
N TYR A 21 20.53 34.51 -15.62
CA TYR A 21 19.38 33.67 -15.21
C TYR A 21 18.24 33.63 -16.25
N GLY A 22 18.46 34.10 -17.48
CA GLY A 22 17.44 34.00 -18.55
C GLY A 22 16.15 34.80 -18.30
N LEU A 23 16.12 35.69 -17.30
CA LEU A 23 14.93 36.47 -16.90
C LEU A 23 14.58 37.64 -17.83
N SER A 24 15.36 37.86 -18.89
CA SER A 24 15.24 39.06 -19.74
C SER A 24 14.15 38.95 -20.81
N VAL A 25 13.58 37.77 -21.04
CA VAL A 25 12.57 37.57 -22.11
C VAL A 25 11.14 37.68 -21.58
N HIS A 26 10.89 37.33 -20.31
CA HIS A 26 9.54 37.39 -19.74
C HIS A 26 9.09 38.82 -19.36
N HIS A 27 9.99 39.67 -18.88
CA HIS A 27 9.59 41.03 -18.46
C HIS A 27 9.38 42.03 -19.60
N ALA A 28 9.88 41.74 -20.80
CA ALA A 28 9.62 42.58 -21.97
C ALA A 28 8.22 42.33 -22.56
N ALA A 29 7.72 41.09 -22.50
CA ALA A 29 6.38 40.73 -22.97
C ALA A 29 5.26 41.28 -22.06
N GLU A 30 5.51 41.40 -20.75
CA GLU A 30 4.48 41.84 -19.80
C GLU A 30 4.26 43.36 -19.74
N ARG A 31 5.24 44.18 -20.17
CA ARG A 31 5.06 45.64 -20.20
C ARG A 31 4.17 46.13 -21.34
N GLN A 32 3.97 45.33 -22.39
CA GLN A 32 3.00 45.64 -23.44
C GLN A 32 1.54 45.34 -23.04
N ALA A 33 1.31 44.61 -21.94
CA ALA A 33 -0.02 44.13 -21.58
C ALA A 33 -0.74 44.92 -20.45
N GLY A 34 -0.12 45.96 -19.88
CA GLY A 34 -0.79 46.85 -18.91
C GLY A 34 -1.33 46.18 -17.62
N ARG A 35 -1.01 44.91 -17.36
CA ARG A 35 -1.53 44.15 -16.22
C ARG A 35 -0.53 44.16 -15.06
N ARG A 36 -0.93 44.70 -13.91
CA ARG A 36 -0.19 44.56 -12.65
C ARG A 36 -0.24 43.08 -12.21
N PRO A 37 0.87 42.48 -11.75
CA PRO A 37 0.87 41.11 -11.28
C PRO A 37 0.14 41.00 -9.93
N VAL A 38 -0.93 40.20 -9.91
CA VAL A 38 -1.82 39.94 -8.76
C VAL A 38 -1.10 39.23 -7.60
N GLY A 39 0.12 38.74 -7.80
CA GLY A 39 0.88 37.99 -6.78
C GLY A 39 1.55 38.84 -5.68
N ALA A 40 1.72 40.15 -5.88
CA ALA A 40 2.36 41.02 -4.86
C ALA A 40 1.39 41.42 -3.73
N ASP A 41 0.10 41.54 -4.02
CA ASP A 41 -0.93 41.94 -3.05
C ASP A 41 -1.33 40.83 -2.07
N VAL A 42 -1.14 39.56 -2.45
CA VAL A 42 -1.52 38.41 -1.60
C VAL A 42 -0.55 38.25 -0.43
N ALA A 43 0.76 38.47 -0.65
CA ALA A 43 1.77 38.35 0.39
C ALA A 43 1.69 39.46 1.45
N ASP A 44 1.27 40.67 1.06
CA ASP A 44 1.07 41.79 2.00
C ASP A 44 -0.27 41.69 2.74
N ARG A 45 -1.33 41.18 2.10
CA ARG A 45 -2.63 40.94 2.77
C ARG A 45 -2.57 39.81 3.79
N GLN A 46 -1.79 38.76 3.55
CA GLN A 46 -1.60 37.68 4.53
C GLN A 46 -0.87 38.18 5.79
N ARG A 47 0.12 39.08 5.62
CA ARG A 47 0.85 39.70 6.74
C ARG A 47 0.02 40.73 7.51
N ALA A 48 -0.94 41.37 6.86
CA ALA A 48 -1.91 42.26 7.52
C ALA A 48 -2.99 41.47 8.28
N GLY A 49 -3.49 40.36 7.72
CA GLY A 49 -4.53 39.53 8.34
C GLY A 49 -4.10 38.76 9.58
N ASP A 50 -2.80 38.49 9.76
CA ASP A 50 -2.28 37.82 10.97
C ASP A 50 -2.08 38.77 12.17
N ARG A 51 -2.22 40.10 11.98
CA ARG A 51 -2.15 41.08 13.08
C ARG A 51 -3.52 41.46 13.66
N GLU A 52 -4.62 41.12 13.00
CA GLU A 52 -5.97 41.49 13.43
C GLU A 52 -6.81 40.31 13.97
N ARG A 53 -6.32 39.07 13.92
CA ARG A 53 -6.98 37.89 14.56
C ARG A 53 -6.79 37.82 16.07
N GLY A 54 -6.83 38.97 16.71
CA GLY A 54 -6.68 39.15 18.15
C GLY A 54 -7.64 40.20 18.69
N ARG A 55 -8.89 40.29 18.18
CA ARG A 55 -10.06 40.82 18.89
C ARG A 55 -11.32 40.78 18.00
N SER A 56 -12.44 40.47 18.67
CA SER A 56 -13.85 40.78 18.33
C SER A 56 -14.50 40.11 17.11
N GLN A 57 -15.40 39.17 17.43
CA GLN A 57 -16.77 39.11 16.87
C GLN A 57 -17.32 40.52 16.61
N ASP A 58 -17.79 40.81 15.40
CA ASP A 58 -19.21 40.86 15.01
C ASP A 58 -19.39 41.56 13.64
N GLU A 59 -20.54 41.31 13.03
CA GLU A 59 -21.21 42.06 11.94
C GLU A 59 -20.64 42.07 10.51
N GLY A 60 -21.56 41.80 9.58
CA GLY A 60 -21.29 41.66 8.15
C GLY A 60 -21.30 42.95 7.36
N THR A 61 -20.75 42.87 6.14
CA THR A 61 -21.16 43.65 4.96
C THR A 61 -20.67 42.89 3.73
N VAL A 62 -21.61 42.42 2.91
CA VAL A 62 -21.33 41.84 1.59
C VAL A 62 -21.21 43.00 0.62
N GLU A 63 -19.99 43.39 0.28
CA GLU A 63 -19.72 44.35 -0.80
C GLU A 63 -19.86 43.61 -2.15
N VAL A 64 -20.98 43.85 -2.83
CA VAL A 64 -21.30 43.28 -4.15
C VAL A 64 -20.52 44.04 -5.23
N LEU A 65 -19.49 43.41 -5.78
CA LEU A 65 -18.80 43.88 -6.99
C LEU A 65 -19.46 43.28 -8.25
N PRO A 66 -19.80 44.09 -9.27
CA PRO A 66 -20.38 43.60 -10.50
C PRO A 66 -19.26 43.15 -11.44
N GLY A 67 -19.39 41.96 -12.01
CA GLY A 67 -18.50 41.49 -13.07
C GLY A 67 -18.25 40.00 -12.94
N GLU A 68 -18.98 39.23 -13.75
CA GLU A 68 -18.75 37.82 -14.00
C GLU A 68 -17.30 37.60 -14.48
N TYR A 69 -16.39 37.31 -13.57
CA TYR A 69 -15.13 36.67 -13.93
C TYR A 69 -15.33 35.18 -13.71
N GLN A 70 -15.40 34.44 -14.83
CA GLN A 70 -15.27 32.99 -14.87
C GLN A 70 -13.94 32.58 -14.21
N ILE A 71 -13.94 32.42 -12.89
CA ILE A 71 -12.94 31.66 -12.13
C ILE A 71 -13.68 30.48 -11.54
N ARG A 72 -14.18 29.57 -12.40
CA ARG A 72 -14.94 28.41 -11.91
C ARG A 72 -14.65 27.09 -12.59
N ASP A 73 -13.54 26.98 -13.33
CA ASP A 73 -13.10 25.69 -13.91
C ASP A 73 -11.66 25.29 -13.54
N SER A 74 -10.76 26.24 -13.29
CA SER A 74 -9.35 25.92 -13.03
C SER A 74 -9.08 25.43 -11.60
N LEU A 75 -10.02 25.64 -10.66
CA LEU A 75 -9.90 25.12 -9.29
C LEU A 75 -10.51 23.72 -9.10
N GLN A 76 -11.25 23.21 -10.10
CA GLN A 76 -11.82 21.86 -10.02
C GLN A 76 -10.78 20.77 -10.33
N HIS A 77 -9.72 21.08 -11.09
CA HIS A 77 -8.61 20.16 -11.35
C HIS A 77 -7.69 19.92 -10.14
N HIS A 78 -7.87 20.66 -9.03
CA HIS A 78 -7.19 20.42 -7.76
C HIS A 78 -8.14 19.92 -6.65
N ALA A 79 -9.43 19.77 -6.96
CA ALA A 79 -10.40 19.03 -6.14
C ALA A 79 -10.42 17.53 -6.51
N GLY A 80 -9.33 17.00 -7.08
CA GLY A 80 -9.15 15.58 -7.39
C GLY A 80 -8.96 14.67 -6.18
N GLY A 81 -9.12 15.18 -4.95
CA GLY A 81 -9.08 14.35 -3.74
C GLY A 81 -10.22 13.32 -3.70
N GLY A 82 -11.42 13.70 -4.16
CA GLY A 82 -12.59 12.81 -4.09
C GLY A 82 -12.63 11.68 -5.13
N SER A 83 -11.97 11.85 -6.28
CA SER A 83 -11.93 10.81 -7.33
C SER A 83 -10.90 9.73 -6.99
N ILE A 84 -9.71 10.16 -6.57
CA ILE A 84 -8.59 9.29 -6.20
C ILE A 84 -8.95 8.37 -5.03
N ASP A 85 -9.68 8.87 -4.03
CA ASP A 85 -10.14 8.07 -2.89
C ASP A 85 -11.15 6.99 -3.32
N ARG A 86 -12.04 7.31 -4.28
CA ARG A 86 -13.05 6.36 -4.77
C ARG A 86 -12.44 5.29 -5.67
N GLU A 87 -11.50 5.66 -6.52
CA GLU A 87 -10.74 4.73 -7.38
C GLU A 87 -9.83 3.82 -6.55
N GLY A 88 -9.17 4.35 -5.52
CA GLY A 88 -8.36 3.59 -4.57
C GLY A 88 -9.19 2.56 -3.79
N VAL A 89 -10.36 2.94 -3.29
CA VAL A 89 -11.29 2.02 -2.61
C VAL A 89 -11.81 0.94 -3.58
N HIS A 90 -12.13 1.29 -4.82
CA HIS A 90 -12.57 0.30 -5.82
C HIS A 90 -11.48 -0.74 -6.10
N THR A 91 -10.24 -0.29 -6.30
CA THR A 91 -9.08 -1.16 -6.51
C THR A 91 -8.82 -2.05 -5.29
N LEU A 92 -8.98 -1.52 -4.08
CA LEU A 92 -8.85 -2.30 -2.85
C LEU A 92 -9.90 -3.42 -2.77
N ILE A 93 -11.15 -3.11 -3.10
CA ILE A 93 -12.24 -4.10 -3.12
C ILE A 93 -11.95 -5.17 -4.18
N GLU A 94 -11.56 -4.79 -5.40
CA GLU A 94 -11.20 -5.73 -6.46
C GLU A 94 -10.05 -6.65 -6.03
N ALA A 95 -9.02 -6.10 -5.38
CA ALA A 95 -7.90 -6.88 -4.87
C ALA A 95 -8.34 -7.92 -3.83
N VAL A 96 -9.19 -7.53 -2.86
CA VAL A 96 -9.76 -8.48 -1.87
C VAL A 96 -10.54 -9.59 -2.57
N VAL A 97 -11.39 -9.25 -3.54
CA VAL A 97 -12.18 -10.23 -4.29
C VAL A 97 -11.28 -11.17 -5.09
N LEU A 98 -10.24 -10.65 -5.75
CA LEU A 98 -9.28 -11.46 -6.51
C LEU A 98 -8.53 -12.44 -5.59
N VAL A 99 -8.06 -11.98 -4.44
CA VAL A 99 -7.39 -12.84 -3.45
C VAL A 99 -8.36 -13.93 -2.98
N PHE A 100 -9.61 -13.60 -2.68
CA PHE A 100 -10.64 -14.58 -2.32
C PHE A 100 -10.87 -15.62 -3.43
N VAL A 101 -10.97 -15.20 -4.69
CA VAL A 101 -11.19 -16.10 -5.84
C VAL A 101 -10.02 -17.06 -6.03
N VAL A 102 -8.78 -16.56 -5.96
CA VAL A 102 -7.58 -17.40 -6.06
C VAL A 102 -7.52 -18.38 -4.90
N MET A 103 -7.78 -17.93 -3.67
CA MET A 103 -7.85 -18.78 -2.47
C MET A 103 -8.90 -19.88 -2.62
N PHE A 104 -10.08 -19.53 -3.13
CA PHE A 104 -11.16 -20.48 -3.36
C PHE A 104 -10.81 -21.51 -4.43
N LEU A 105 -10.06 -21.12 -5.47
CA LEU A 105 -9.61 -22.02 -6.52
C LEU A 105 -8.66 -23.11 -5.98
N PHE A 106 -7.75 -22.75 -5.08
CA PHE A 106 -6.80 -23.69 -4.49
C PHE A 106 -7.43 -24.58 -3.41
N LEU A 107 -8.19 -23.99 -2.47
CA LEU A 107 -8.75 -24.73 -1.33
C LEU A 107 -10.05 -25.48 -1.69
N GLN A 108 -10.77 -25.08 -2.74
CA GLN A 108 -11.98 -25.72 -3.28
C GLN A 108 -13.11 -25.96 -2.26
N ASN A 109 -13.01 -25.33 -1.09
CA ASN A 109 -13.94 -25.49 0.01
C ASN A 109 -14.07 -24.15 0.74
N ILE A 110 -15.28 -23.59 0.67
CA ILE A 110 -15.62 -22.26 1.22
C ILE A 110 -15.20 -22.13 2.69
N ARG A 111 -15.27 -23.20 3.49
CA ARG A 111 -14.90 -23.14 4.92
C ARG A 111 -13.40 -22.93 5.13
N TYR A 112 -12.59 -23.52 4.27
CA TYR A 112 -11.13 -23.41 4.32
C TYR A 112 -10.72 -22.05 3.78
N THR A 113 -11.40 -21.53 2.75
CA THR A 113 -11.21 -20.20 2.18
C THR A 113 -11.58 -19.07 3.15
N ILE A 114 -12.65 -19.24 3.94
CA ILE A 114 -13.10 -18.22 4.90
C ILE A 114 -12.05 -17.96 6.00
N ILE A 115 -11.26 -18.97 6.37
CA ILE A 115 -10.27 -18.81 7.44
C ILE A 115 -9.18 -17.80 7.03
N PRO A 116 -8.43 -17.96 5.92
CA PRO A 116 -7.51 -16.94 5.42
C PRO A 116 -8.20 -15.65 5.00
N ASP A 117 -9.39 -15.70 4.36
CA ASP A 117 -10.09 -14.49 3.88
C ASP A 117 -10.49 -13.54 5.02
N HIS A 118 -11.13 -14.07 6.06
CA HIS A 118 -11.51 -13.26 7.22
C HIS A 118 -10.29 -12.66 7.92
N ARG A 119 -9.13 -13.35 7.87
CA ARG A 119 -7.86 -12.82 8.38
C ARG A 119 -7.28 -11.74 7.49
N GLY A 120 -7.23 -11.95 6.17
CA GLY A 120 -6.69 -11.00 5.20
C GLY A 120 -7.47 -9.69 5.19
N ALA A 121 -8.78 -9.75 4.99
CA ALA A 121 -9.63 -8.55 4.95
C ALA A 121 -9.73 -7.88 6.34
N GLY A 122 -9.98 -8.67 7.40
CA GLY A 122 -10.10 -8.14 8.76
C GLY A 122 -8.78 -7.58 9.31
N GLY A 123 -7.66 -8.21 8.99
CA GLY A 123 -6.33 -7.75 9.42
C GLY A 123 -5.87 -6.49 8.69
N ALA A 124 -6.20 -6.32 7.41
CA ALA A 124 -5.96 -5.07 6.70
C ALA A 124 -6.73 -3.90 7.35
N ALA A 125 -8.03 -4.08 7.64
CA ALA A 125 -8.82 -3.07 8.34
C ALA A 125 -8.27 -2.76 9.74
N ARG A 126 -7.84 -3.79 10.49
CA ARG A 126 -7.20 -3.63 11.81
C ARG A 126 -5.91 -2.81 11.71
N HIS A 127 -5.07 -3.13 10.73
CA HIS A 127 -3.80 -2.47 10.51
C HIS A 127 -3.99 -0.99 10.12
N LEU A 128 -4.99 -0.68 9.29
CA LEU A 128 -5.37 0.69 8.96
C LEU A 128 -5.78 1.49 10.22
N ARG A 129 -6.52 0.87 11.13
CA ARG A 129 -6.91 1.50 12.40
C ARG A 129 -5.71 1.80 13.28
N ASP A 130 -4.76 0.88 13.37
CA ASP A 130 -3.56 1.04 14.18
C ASP A 130 -2.59 2.07 13.58
N ALA A 131 -2.47 2.12 12.24
CA ALA A 131 -1.70 3.15 11.54
C ALA A 131 -2.32 4.54 11.71
N ALA A 132 -3.64 4.67 11.60
CA ALA A 132 -4.35 5.92 11.85
C ALA A 132 -4.17 6.40 13.31
N ALA A 133 -4.21 5.48 14.28
CA ALA A 133 -3.93 5.78 15.68
C ALA A 133 -2.48 6.24 15.92
N GLY A 134 -1.53 5.75 15.11
CA GLY A 134 -0.13 6.19 15.10
C GLY A 134 0.13 7.55 14.43
N GLY A 135 -0.91 8.24 13.96
CA GLY A 135 -0.81 9.55 13.32
C GLY A 135 -0.45 9.52 11.83
N TYR A 136 -0.52 8.35 11.18
CA TYR A 136 -0.33 8.24 9.73
C TYR A 136 -1.61 8.63 9.00
N SER A 137 -1.48 9.47 7.97
CA SER A 137 -2.61 9.81 7.10
C SER A 137 -2.93 8.69 6.14
N ILE A 138 -4.23 8.50 5.89
CA ILE A 138 -4.71 7.63 4.83
C ILE A 138 -4.53 8.38 3.52
N ASN A 139 -3.65 7.88 2.67
CA ASN A 139 -3.39 8.38 1.33
C ASN A 139 -3.18 7.22 0.34
N MET A 140 -3.01 7.55 -0.94
CA MET A 140 -2.81 6.55 -1.99
C MET A 140 -1.63 5.60 -1.76
N LEU A 141 -0.54 6.07 -1.16
CA LEU A 141 0.63 5.23 -0.88
C LEU A 141 0.32 4.22 0.24
N THR A 142 -0.39 4.64 1.28
CA THR A 142 -0.85 3.71 2.32
C THR A 142 -1.86 2.72 1.78
N MET A 143 -2.80 3.15 0.92
CA MET A 143 -3.78 2.26 0.30
C MET A 143 -3.13 1.24 -0.61
N PHE A 144 -2.11 1.63 -1.37
CA PHE A 144 -1.29 0.69 -2.14
C PHE A 144 -0.55 -0.31 -1.24
N GLY A 145 0.03 0.17 -0.13
CA GLY A 145 0.59 -0.68 0.91
C GLY A 145 -0.44 -1.67 1.49
N MET A 146 -1.68 -1.24 1.68
CA MET A 146 -2.76 -2.11 2.16
C MET A 146 -3.13 -3.20 1.15
N VAL A 147 -3.19 -2.86 -0.15
CA VAL A 147 -3.44 -3.85 -1.21
C VAL A 147 -2.37 -4.93 -1.22
N LEU A 148 -1.09 -4.53 -1.15
CA LEU A 148 0.02 -5.49 -1.06
C LEU A 148 0.01 -6.27 0.27
N ALA A 149 -0.35 -5.62 1.36
CA ALA A 149 -0.46 -6.24 2.67
C ALA A 149 -1.52 -7.34 2.70
N ILE A 150 -2.63 -7.22 1.98
CA ILE A 150 -3.67 -8.27 1.94
C ILE A 150 -3.07 -9.60 1.44
N GLY A 151 -2.24 -9.57 0.39
CA GLY A 151 -1.58 -10.77 -0.12
C GLY A 151 -0.67 -11.40 0.92
N ILE A 152 0.21 -10.60 1.52
CA ILE A 152 1.14 -11.06 2.56
C ILE A 152 0.39 -11.59 3.79
N LEU A 153 -0.72 -10.94 4.16
CA LEU A 153 -1.49 -11.27 5.35
C LEU A 153 -2.23 -12.60 5.20
N VAL A 154 -2.59 -12.99 3.97
CA VAL A 154 -3.17 -14.31 3.72
C VAL A 154 -2.11 -15.39 3.61
N ASP A 155 -0.90 -15.08 3.12
CA ASP A 155 0.16 -16.07 2.85
C ASP A 155 0.45 -16.98 4.06
N ASP A 156 0.72 -16.42 5.24
CA ASP A 156 1.03 -17.22 6.43
C ASP A 156 -0.17 -18.08 6.87
N ALA A 157 -1.38 -17.54 6.75
CA ALA A 157 -2.60 -18.26 7.10
C ALA A 157 -2.85 -19.43 6.13
N ILE A 158 -2.55 -19.26 4.83
CA ILE A 158 -2.60 -20.33 3.82
C ILE A 158 -1.63 -21.43 4.19
N VAL A 159 -0.37 -21.10 4.46
CA VAL A 159 0.66 -22.10 4.78
C VAL A 159 0.25 -22.94 5.99
N VAL A 160 -0.39 -22.34 7.00
CA VAL A 160 -0.95 -23.07 8.14
C VAL A 160 -2.10 -23.97 7.72
N VAL A 161 -3.13 -23.44 7.04
CA VAL A 161 -4.32 -24.22 6.65
C VAL A 161 -3.95 -25.37 5.73
N GLU A 162 -3.11 -25.14 4.72
CA GLU A 162 -2.66 -26.13 3.76
C GLU A 162 -1.89 -27.26 4.45
N ASN A 163 -0.96 -26.94 5.36
CA ASN A 163 -0.21 -27.98 6.05
C ASN A 163 -1.08 -28.80 7.02
N VAL A 164 -2.08 -28.16 7.65
CA VAL A 164 -3.06 -28.89 8.48
C VAL A 164 -3.90 -29.82 7.61
N GLU A 165 -4.41 -29.36 6.48
CA GLU A 165 -5.19 -30.17 5.56
C GLU A 165 -4.38 -31.35 5.02
N ARG A 166 -3.13 -31.12 4.62
CA ARG A 166 -2.20 -32.16 4.18
C ARG A 166 -2.04 -33.26 5.23
N ILE A 167 -1.76 -32.90 6.49
CA ILE A 167 -1.59 -33.87 7.58
C ILE A 167 -2.89 -34.62 7.86
N MET A 168 -4.04 -33.94 7.82
CA MET A 168 -5.35 -34.60 7.96
C MET A 168 -5.61 -35.59 6.83
N ALA A 169 -5.25 -35.24 5.60
CA ALA A 169 -5.49 -36.08 4.42
C ALA A 169 -4.52 -37.27 4.31
N GLU A 170 -3.25 -37.08 4.65
CA GLU A 170 -2.19 -38.09 4.58
C GLU A 170 -2.23 -39.05 5.78
N GLU A 171 -2.44 -38.53 6.98
CA GLU A 171 -2.31 -39.30 8.22
C GLU A 171 -3.65 -39.60 8.90
N GLY A 172 -4.75 -38.99 8.46
CA GLY A 172 -6.09 -39.25 9.00
C GLY A 172 -6.32 -38.73 10.43
N LEU A 173 -5.49 -37.79 10.89
CA LEU A 173 -5.59 -37.24 12.25
C LEU A 173 -6.82 -36.33 12.43
N SER A 174 -7.27 -36.18 13.68
CA SER A 174 -8.30 -35.19 14.01
C SER A 174 -7.80 -33.76 13.75
N PRO A 175 -8.68 -32.78 13.47
CA PRO A 175 -8.28 -31.39 13.20
C PRO A 175 -7.36 -30.80 14.27
N LYS A 176 -7.61 -31.12 15.55
CA LYS A 176 -6.81 -30.64 16.67
C LYS A 176 -5.40 -31.25 16.68
N GLU A 177 -5.28 -32.55 16.47
CA GLU A 177 -4.00 -33.26 16.44
C GLU A 177 -3.18 -32.87 15.21
N ALA A 178 -3.83 -32.80 14.05
CA ALA A 178 -3.21 -32.34 12.81
C ALA A 178 -2.70 -30.91 12.94
N THR A 179 -3.47 -30.01 13.57
CA THR A 179 -3.02 -28.63 13.84
C THR A 179 -1.78 -28.61 14.72
N ARG A 180 -1.75 -29.38 15.81
CA ARG A 180 -0.60 -29.43 16.70
C ARG A 180 0.65 -29.95 15.98
N LYS A 181 0.49 -31.00 15.17
CA LYS A 181 1.59 -31.54 14.35
C LYS A 181 2.04 -30.55 13.28
N ALA A 182 1.11 -29.92 12.57
CA ALA A 182 1.40 -28.92 11.55
C ALA A 182 2.26 -27.78 12.12
N MET A 183 1.87 -27.23 13.27
CA MET A 183 2.61 -26.12 13.88
C MET A 183 4.03 -26.51 14.26
N SER A 184 4.28 -27.75 14.71
CA SER A 184 5.65 -28.22 14.98
C SER A 184 6.55 -28.25 13.75
N GLN A 185 5.98 -28.35 12.54
CA GLN A 185 6.72 -28.39 11.27
C GLN A 185 6.99 -26.99 10.70
N ILE A 186 6.01 -26.08 10.80
CA ILE A 186 6.03 -24.82 10.02
C ILE A 186 6.34 -23.57 10.85
N THR A 187 6.28 -23.62 12.19
CA THR A 187 6.51 -22.43 13.03
C THR A 187 7.85 -21.75 12.71
N GLY A 188 8.93 -22.53 12.56
CA GLY A 188 10.24 -21.99 12.21
C GLY A 188 10.28 -21.38 10.81
N ALA A 189 9.56 -21.96 9.85
CA ALA A 189 9.46 -21.42 8.49
C ALA A 189 8.71 -20.08 8.46
N ILE A 190 7.59 -19.97 9.18
CA ILE A 190 6.79 -18.73 9.29
C ILE A 190 7.65 -17.61 9.89
N VAL A 191 8.32 -17.87 11.01
CA VAL A 191 9.21 -16.88 11.64
C VAL A 191 10.36 -16.49 10.71
N GLY A 192 10.93 -17.46 9.98
CA GLY A 192 11.98 -17.22 9.00
C GLY A 192 11.52 -16.31 7.85
N ILE A 193 10.41 -16.63 7.20
CA ILE A 193 9.84 -15.83 6.09
C ILE A 193 9.49 -14.42 6.59
N THR A 194 8.82 -14.32 7.74
CA THR A 194 8.48 -13.04 8.37
C THR A 194 9.71 -12.16 8.58
N THR A 195 10.78 -12.75 9.12
CA THR A 195 12.03 -12.04 9.41
C THR A 195 12.71 -11.59 8.12
N VAL A 196 12.77 -12.45 7.09
CA VAL A 196 13.37 -12.12 5.79
C VAL A 196 12.57 -11.00 5.10
N LEU A 197 11.24 -11.06 5.10
CA LEU A 197 10.40 -10.00 4.55
C LEU A 197 10.62 -8.69 5.32
N ALA A 198 10.57 -8.72 6.66
CA ALA A 198 10.84 -7.54 7.47
C ALA A 198 12.24 -6.95 7.21
N ALA A 199 13.26 -7.79 7.04
CA ALA A 199 14.63 -7.35 6.77
C ALA A 199 14.78 -6.57 5.45
N VAL A 200 13.92 -6.81 4.46
CA VAL A 200 13.90 -6.03 3.21
C VAL A 200 13.27 -4.65 3.44
N PHE A 201 12.21 -4.56 4.24
CA PHE A 201 11.46 -3.31 4.41
C PHE A 201 12.04 -2.39 5.47
N VAL A 202 12.58 -2.90 6.58
CA VAL A 202 13.10 -2.09 7.70
C VAL A 202 14.16 -1.07 7.25
N PRO A 203 15.18 -1.40 6.44
CA PRO A 203 16.19 -0.43 6.01
C PRO A 203 15.62 0.76 5.23
N MET A 204 14.54 0.55 4.48
CA MET A 204 13.92 1.61 3.67
C MET A 204 13.28 2.71 4.53
N ALA A 205 12.94 2.43 5.79
CA ALA A 205 12.42 3.45 6.71
C ALA A 205 13.45 4.50 7.12
N PHE A 206 14.75 4.22 6.91
CA PHE A 206 15.86 5.09 7.31
C PHE A 206 16.44 5.91 6.15
N PHE A 207 15.85 5.85 4.97
CA PHE A 207 16.35 6.59 3.82
C PHE A 207 16.12 8.10 4.02
N PRO A 208 17.14 8.96 3.79
CA PRO A 208 17.00 10.41 3.94
C PRO A 208 16.33 11.07 2.72
N GLY A 209 15.94 12.34 2.87
CA GLY A 209 15.40 13.17 1.80
C GLY A 209 13.92 12.97 1.53
N SER A 210 13.39 13.69 0.53
CA SER A 210 11.95 13.69 0.20
C SER A 210 11.45 12.31 -0.24
N VAL A 211 12.26 11.54 -0.96
CA VAL A 211 11.94 10.17 -1.37
C VAL A 211 11.89 9.22 -0.16
N GLY A 212 12.72 9.47 0.86
CA GLY A 212 12.72 8.71 2.11
C GLY A 212 11.42 8.82 2.91
N ILE A 213 10.72 9.97 2.84
CA ILE A 213 9.42 10.15 3.50
C ILE A 213 8.37 9.20 2.91
N ILE A 214 8.36 9.06 1.58
CA ILE A 214 7.47 8.14 0.85
C ILE A 214 7.78 6.70 1.23
N TYR A 215 9.05 6.30 1.18
CA TYR A 215 9.45 4.93 1.53
C TYR A 215 9.23 4.59 3.00
N ARG A 216 9.39 5.55 3.91
CA ARG A 216 9.09 5.34 5.33
C ARG A 216 7.62 5.06 5.58
N GLN A 217 6.72 5.78 4.89
CA GLN A 217 5.29 5.53 5.01
C GLN A 217 4.92 4.13 4.51
N PHE A 218 5.48 3.72 3.38
CA PHE A 218 5.26 2.38 2.82
C PHE A 218 5.88 1.26 3.68
N SER A 219 7.14 1.44 4.09
CA SER A 219 7.91 0.46 4.88
C SER A 219 7.26 0.18 6.23
N VAL A 220 6.86 1.22 6.96
CA VAL A 220 6.24 1.04 8.28
C VAL A 220 4.93 0.27 8.17
N THR A 221 4.09 0.58 7.18
CA THR A 221 2.86 -0.16 6.90
C THR A 221 3.14 -1.63 6.59
N MET A 222 4.10 -1.92 5.71
CA MET A 222 4.44 -3.29 5.33
C MET A 222 5.00 -4.10 6.50
N VAL A 223 5.97 -3.56 7.25
CA VAL A 223 6.59 -4.26 8.39
C VAL A 223 5.56 -4.57 9.47
N ALA A 224 4.67 -3.61 9.77
CA ALA A 224 3.63 -3.82 10.76
C ALA A 224 2.56 -4.82 10.27
N ALA A 225 2.21 -4.82 8.97
CA ALA A 225 1.33 -5.83 8.39
C ALA A 225 1.94 -7.24 8.43
N ILE A 226 3.23 -7.38 8.06
CA ILE A 226 3.99 -8.63 8.12
C ILE A 226 4.03 -9.16 9.56
N GLY A 227 4.38 -8.31 10.53
CA GLY A 227 4.42 -8.70 11.94
C GLY A 227 3.05 -9.10 12.49
N PHE A 228 2.01 -8.37 12.10
CA PHE A 228 0.63 -8.68 12.47
C PHE A 228 0.16 -10.01 11.85
N SER A 229 0.53 -10.29 10.59
CA SER A 229 0.29 -11.57 9.92
C SER A 229 0.86 -12.74 10.68
N ALA A 230 2.16 -12.67 11.00
CA ALA A 230 2.85 -13.72 11.71
C ALA A 230 2.23 -13.99 13.09
N LEU A 231 1.87 -12.94 13.82
CA LEU A 231 1.17 -13.07 15.11
C LEU A 231 -0.15 -13.82 14.96
N ILE A 232 -0.97 -13.44 13.98
CA ILE A 232 -2.27 -14.07 13.72
C ILE A 232 -2.11 -15.51 13.25
N ALA A 233 -1.15 -15.79 12.38
CA ALA A 233 -0.87 -17.12 11.84
C ALA A 233 -0.37 -18.09 12.92
N LEU A 234 0.43 -17.62 13.88
CA LEU A 234 0.96 -18.46 14.96
C LEU A 234 0.01 -18.61 16.15
N SER A 235 -0.99 -17.72 16.30
CA SER A 235 -1.92 -17.75 17.43
C SER A 235 -3.34 -18.14 17.04
N LEU A 236 -4.00 -17.28 16.25
CA LEU A 236 -5.43 -17.33 16.03
C LEU A 236 -5.78 -18.32 14.92
N THR A 237 -4.95 -18.43 13.89
CA THR A 237 -5.15 -19.37 12.76
C THR A 237 -5.18 -20.83 13.20
N PRO A 238 -4.21 -21.37 13.99
CA PRO A 238 -4.29 -22.74 14.46
C PRO A 238 -5.51 -22.99 15.36
N ALA A 239 -5.94 -22.00 16.15
CA ALA A 239 -7.17 -22.11 16.95
C ALA A 239 -8.42 -22.26 16.07
N LEU A 240 -8.50 -21.50 14.97
CA LEU A 240 -9.58 -21.66 13.99
C LEU A 240 -9.47 -22.98 13.22
N CYS A 241 -8.26 -23.40 12.84
CA CYS A 241 -8.04 -24.69 12.19
C CYS A 241 -8.57 -25.84 13.05
N ALA A 242 -8.27 -25.84 14.35
CA ALA A 242 -8.70 -26.88 15.26
C ALA A 242 -10.23 -26.90 15.53
N THR A 243 -10.94 -25.80 15.33
CA THR A 243 -12.37 -25.65 15.67
C THR A 243 -13.30 -25.64 14.47
N MET A 244 -12.86 -25.10 13.32
CA MET A 244 -13.68 -24.95 12.12
C MET A 244 -13.45 -26.04 11.07
N LEU A 245 -12.29 -26.71 11.05
CA LEU A 245 -12.02 -27.75 10.05
C LEU A 245 -12.78 -29.03 10.39
N LYS A 246 -13.30 -29.68 9.35
CA LYS A 246 -13.93 -30.99 9.45
C LYS A 246 -12.90 -32.09 9.14
N PRO A 247 -12.98 -33.25 9.80
CA PRO A 247 -12.14 -34.40 9.46
C PRO A 247 -12.28 -34.73 7.98
N VAL A 248 -11.15 -34.74 7.27
CA VAL A 248 -11.07 -35.23 5.89
C VAL A 248 -10.84 -36.73 5.99
N LYS A 249 -11.72 -37.56 5.40
CA LYS A 249 -11.46 -39.00 5.32
C LYS A 249 -10.19 -39.22 4.48
N ALA A 250 -9.27 -40.05 4.97
CA ALA A 250 -8.04 -40.40 4.27
C ALA A 250 -8.34 -40.79 2.80
N GLY A 251 -7.69 -40.11 1.85
CA GLY A 251 -7.89 -40.32 0.41
C GLY A 251 -9.04 -39.55 -0.27
N HIS A 252 -9.69 -38.60 0.41
CA HIS A 252 -10.80 -37.76 -0.10
C HIS A 252 -10.56 -36.23 -0.03
N GLY A 253 -9.30 -35.77 0.02
CA GLY A 253 -8.95 -34.36 0.24
C GLY A 253 -9.43 -33.37 -0.83
N HIS A 254 -9.49 -33.75 -2.11
CA HIS A 254 -9.85 -32.82 -3.17
C HIS A 254 -11.00 -33.32 -4.04
N ALA A 255 -11.78 -32.38 -4.59
CA ALA A 255 -12.90 -32.69 -5.47
C ALA A 255 -12.42 -33.53 -6.67
N LYS A 256 -12.81 -34.80 -6.72
CA LYS A 256 -12.39 -35.74 -7.79
C LYS A 256 -13.17 -35.56 -9.10
N ARG A 257 -14.25 -34.77 -9.10
CA ARG A 257 -15.16 -34.57 -10.24
C ARG A 257 -15.40 -33.07 -10.51
N GLY A 258 -15.73 -32.74 -11.76
CA GLY A 258 -15.99 -31.36 -12.21
C GLY A 258 -14.75 -30.58 -12.62
N VAL A 259 -14.90 -29.26 -12.77
CA VAL A 259 -13.84 -28.31 -13.15
C VAL A 259 -12.66 -28.37 -12.18
N PHE A 260 -12.95 -28.46 -10.88
CA PHE A 260 -11.96 -28.63 -9.82
C PHE A 260 -11.16 -29.92 -9.93
N GLY A 261 -11.80 -31.03 -10.32
CA GLY A 261 -11.09 -32.29 -10.55
C GLY A 261 -10.14 -32.26 -11.75
N TRP A 262 -10.47 -31.49 -12.80
CA TRP A 262 -9.54 -31.25 -13.91
C TRP A 262 -8.35 -30.39 -13.47
N PHE A 263 -8.61 -29.31 -12.73
CA PHE A 263 -7.56 -28.45 -12.18
C PHE A 263 -6.58 -29.23 -11.30
N ASN A 264 -7.10 -30.05 -10.38
CA ASN A 264 -6.28 -30.87 -9.47
C ASN A 264 -5.37 -31.83 -10.24
N ARG A 265 -5.90 -32.54 -11.26
CA ARG A 265 -5.10 -33.42 -12.10
C ARG A 265 -4.02 -32.66 -12.88
N GLY A 266 -4.32 -31.45 -13.34
CA GLY A 266 -3.34 -30.59 -14.00
C GLY A 266 -2.22 -30.17 -13.04
N LEU A 267 -2.59 -29.80 -11.81
CA LEU A 267 -1.66 -29.40 -10.76
C LEU A 267 -0.76 -30.56 -10.32
N ASP A 268 -1.33 -31.74 -10.13
CA ASP A 268 -0.59 -32.98 -9.81
C ASP A 268 0.40 -33.34 -10.92
N SER A 269 -0.03 -33.29 -12.19
CA SER A 269 0.86 -33.55 -13.33
C SER A 269 2.00 -32.54 -13.41
N THR A 270 1.73 -31.27 -13.11
CA THR A 270 2.72 -30.20 -13.09
C THR A 270 3.71 -30.38 -11.95
N ARG A 271 3.23 -30.76 -10.76
CA ARG A 271 4.05 -31.08 -9.59
C ARG A 271 4.99 -32.24 -9.89
N GLU A 272 4.50 -33.33 -10.46
CA GLU A 272 5.33 -34.48 -10.83
C GLU A 272 6.42 -34.13 -11.86
N ARG A 273 6.07 -33.31 -12.87
CA ARG A 273 7.04 -32.82 -13.86
C ARG A 273 8.09 -31.95 -13.21
N TYR A 274 7.69 -31.03 -12.34
CA TYR A 274 8.61 -30.18 -11.58
C TYR A 274 9.58 -31.02 -10.74
N THR A 275 9.09 -31.99 -9.97
CA THR A 275 9.93 -32.90 -9.17
C THR A 275 10.90 -33.69 -10.04
N ARG A 276 10.45 -34.19 -11.20
CA ARG A 276 11.32 -34.89 -12.17
C ARG A 276 12.41 -33.97 -12.73
N THR A 277 12.07 -32.73 -13.09
CA THR A 277 13.03 -31.76 -13.64
C THR A 277 14.06 -31.33 -12.61
N VAL A 278 13.64 -31.03 -11.38
CA VAL A 278 14.56 -30.71 -10.27
C VAL A 278 15.45 -31.91 -9.97
N GLY A 279 14.88 -33.11 -9.85
CA GLY A 279 15.64 -34.34 -9.61
C GLY A 279 16.64 -34.65 -10.73
N TRP A 280 16.30 -34.36 -11.99
CA TRP A 280 17.23 -34.45 -13.11
C TRP A 280 18.34 -33.40 -13.05
N SER A 281 17.99 -32.17 -12.65
CA SER A 281 18.94 -31.05 -12.55
C SER A 281 19.98 -31.29 -11.47
N LEU A 282 19.55 -31.80 -10.31
CA LEU A 282 20.43 -32.17 -9.19
C LEU A 282 21.39 -33.32 -9.54
N LYS A 283 21.04 -34.19 -10.48
CA LYS A 283 21.94 -35.25 -10.98
C LYS A 283 22.95 -34.73 -12.00
N ARG A 284 22.77 -33.51 -12.51
CA ARG A 284 23.62 -32.87 -13.52
C ARG A 284 24.19 -31.54 -13.04
N THR A 285 24.31 -31.34 -11.73
CA THR A 285 24.75 -30.08 -11.10
C THR A 285 26.06 -29.54 -11.70
N GLY A 286 27.06 -30.41 -11.95
CA GLY A 286 28.33 -30.00 -12.56
C GLY A 286 28.27 -29.60 -14.04
N ARG A 287 27.11 -29.70 -14.70
CA ARG A 287 26.90 -29.31 -16.10
C ARG A 287 25.85 -28.21 -16.25
N LEU A 288 25.24 -27.79 -15.14
CA LEU A 288 24.18 -26.77 -15.06
C LEU A 288 24.61 -25.55 -14.24
N MET A 289 25.63 -25.71 -13.38
CA MET A 289 26.46 -24.62 -12.88
C MET A 289 27.53 -24.27 -13.91
#